data_AF-A0A957UUU2-F1
#
_entry.id   AF-A0A957UUU2-F1
#
_cell.length_a   1.000
_cell.length_b   1.000
_cell.length_c   1.000
_cell.angle_alpha   90.00
_cell.angle_beta   90.00
_cell.angle_gamma   90.00
#
_symmetry.space_group_name_H-M   'P 1'
#
loop_
_entity.id
_entity.type
_entity.pdbx_description
1 polymer ?
#
loop_
_entity_poly.entity_id
_entity_poly.type
_entity_poly.pdbx_seq_one_letter_code
_entity_poly.pdbx_strand_id
1 'polypeptide(L)'
;MASITEKTWFDQIEEQDNWHDDEPFDEGSFKAEDEKIFVASYWQLMWWKFRKHRMAMVSAVIIVLLYLVAVFAEFVAPYNPDPHPSELFVSYKLAPPSRVHFIDEEGNFQRPFVYKISQERDPETLRRIYAEDTSEKYPIRFFVNGPEYEMWGLFPAQKHLFGLGPEAGEQGFFLLGVDEGARDL
;
A
#
# COMPACT_ATOMS: atom_id res chain seq x y z
N MET A 1 -64.79 -50.23 44.46
CA MET A 1 -64.80 -48.75 44.52
C MET A 1 -63.36 -48.29 44.62
N ALA A 2 -62.76 -47.95 43.48
CA ALA A 2 -61.38 -47.46 43.44
C ALA A 2 -61.42 -45.93 43.53
N SER A 3 -60.95 -45.38 44.65
CA SER A 3 -60.78 -43.94 44.82
C SER A 3 -59.49 -43.52 44.11
N ILE A 4 -59.64 -42.83 42.98
CA ILE A 4 -58.54 -42.15 42.30
C ILE A 4 -58.04 -41.04 43.24
N THR A 5 -56.80 -41.16 43.69
CA THR A 5 -56.14 -40.14 44.52
C THR A 5 -55.37 -39.24 43.57
N GLU A 6 -55.82 -38.01 43.38
CA GLU A 6 -55.07 -37.01 42.62
C GLU A 6 -53.86 -36.57 43.45
N LYS A 7 -52.66 -36.63 42.85
CA LYS A 7 -51.44 -36.09 43.46
C LYS A 7 -51.65 -34.62 43.76
N THR A 8 -51.25 -34.18 44.94
CA THR A 8 -51.38 -32.79 45.34
C THR A 8 -50.26 -31.96 44.71
N TRP A 9 -50.49 -30.66 44.52
CA TRP A 9 -49.47 -29.74 44.00
C TRP A 9 -48.25 -29.61 44.93
N PHE A 10 -48.33 -30.09 46.17
CA PHE A 10 -47.20 -30.22 47.09
C PHE A 10 -46.27 -31.38 46.70
N ASP A 11 -46.82 -32.53 46.30
CA ASP A 11 -46.03 -33.68 45.83
C ASP A 11 -45.26 -33.34 44.54
N GLN A 12 -45.80 -32.38 43.76
CA GLN A 12 -45.22 -31.92 42.51
C GLN A 12 -44.06 -30.92 42.70
N ILE A 13 -43.99 -30.28 43.87
CA ILE A 13 -42.88 -29.37 44.24
C ILE A 13 -41.68 -30.17 44.72
N GLU A 14 -41.88 -31.23 45.51
CA GLU A 14 -40.78 -32.12 45.94
C GLU A 14 -40.13 -32.86 44.76
N GLU A 15 -40.89 -33.16 43.70
CA GLU A 15 -40.37 -33.79 42.48
C GLU A 15 -39.62 -32.79 41.58
N GLN A 16 -39.86 -31.48 41.73
CA GLN A 16 -39.17 -30.41 40.99
C GLN A 16 -37.88 -29.92 41.67
N ASP A 17 -37.73 -30.17 42.97
CA ASP A 17 -36.56 -29.78 43.77
C ASP A 17 -35.44 -30.85 43.75
N ASN A 18 -35.61 -31.92 42.97
CA ASN A 18 -34.52 -32.83 42.61
C ASN A 18 -33.73 -32.29 41.41
N TRP A 19 -33.21 -31.08 41.54
CA TRP A 19 -32.23 -30.51 40.63
C TRP A 19 -30.83 -30.90 41.15
N HIS A 20 -30.39 -32.11 40.79
CA HIS A 20 -28.98 -32.50 40.98
C HIS A 20 -28.14 -31.81 39.91
N ASP A 21 -27.62 -30.64 40.26
CA ASP A 21 -26.48 -30.01 39.58
C ASP A 21 -25.18 -30.77 39.88
N ASP A 22 -25.08 -31.99 39.36
CA ASP A 22 -23.83 -32.76 39.44
C ASP A 22 -22.89 -32.50 38.26
N GLU A 23 -23.24 -31.57 37.37
CA GLU A 23 -22.25 -31.00 36.45
C GLU A 23 -21.38 -30.05 37.26
N PRO A 24 -20.09 -30.38 37.53
CA PRO A 24 -19.22 -29.48 38.28
C PRO A 24 -19.17 -28.15 37.55
N PHE A 25 -19.61 -27.08 38.22
CA PHE A 25 -19.40 -25.72 37.75
C PHE A 25 -17.91 -25.57 37.44
N ASP A 26 -17.56 -25.39 36.16
CA ASP A 26 -16.18 -25.18 35.73
C ASP A 26 -15.71 -23.79 36.20
N GLU A 27 -15.38 -23.69 37.49
CA GLU A 27 -14.77 -22.50 38.08
C GLU A 27 -13.42 -22.17 37.44
N GLY A 28 -12.80 -23.12 36.72
CA GLY A 28 -11.52 -22.97 36.08
C GLY A 28 -11.58 -22.10 34.82
N SER A 29 -12.66 -22.18 34.04
CA SER A 29 -12.79 -21.42 32.78
C SER A 29 -12.94 -19.92 33.03
N PHE A 30 -13.72 -19.53 34.04
CA PHE A 30 -13.93 -18.12 34.39
C PHE A 30 -12.70 -17.50 35.08
N LYS A 31 -12.06 -18.20 36.02
CA LYS A 31 -10.88 -17.67 36.74
C LYS A 31 -9.69 -17.38 35.82
N ALA A 32 -9.39 -18.26 34.86
CA ALA A 32 -8.18 -18.13 34.04
C ALA A 32 -8.28 -17.05 32.94
N GLU A 33 -9.48 -16.77 32.43
CA GLU A 33 -9.72 -15.69 31.45
C GLU A 33 -9.82 -14.33 32.15
N ASP A 34 -10.50 -14.27 33.29
CA ASP A 34 -10.68 -13.04 34.06
C ASP A 34 -9.37 -12.58 34.73
N GLU A 35 -8.56 -13.48 35.29
CA GLU A 35 -7.25 -13.11 35.88
C GLU A 35 -6.30 -12.48 34.84
N LYS A 36 -6.32 -12.96 33.59
CA LYS A 36 -5.53 -12.38 32.49
C LYS A 36 -5.99 -10.98 32.11
N ILE A 37 -7.29 -10.69 32.25
CA ILE A 37 -7.87 -9.36 32.01
C ILE A 37 -7.49 -8.39 33.15
N PHE A 38 -7.46 -8.85 34.40
CA PHE A 38 -7.11 -8.03 35.57
C PHE A 38 -5.62 -7.67 35.67
N VAL A 39 -4.71 -8.50 35.16
CA VAL A 39 -3.26 -8.25 35.16
C VAL A 39 -2.78 -7.54 33.88
N ALA A 40 -3.61 -7.48 32.84
CA ALA A 40 -3.24 -6.88 31.56
C ALA A 40 -3.05 -5.36 31.68
N SER A 41 -1.95 -4.88 31.09
CA SER A 41 -1.72 -3.44 30.91
C SER A 41 -2.88 -2.84 30.08
N TYR A 42 -3.28 -1.61 30.40
CA TYR A 42 -4.36 -0.89 29.72
C TYR A 42 -4.23 -0.91 28.19
N TRP A 43 -2.99 -0.93 27.67
CA TRP A 43 -2.66 -1.07 26.25
C TRP A 43 -3.01 -2.44 25.64
N GLN A 44 -2.83 -3.53 26.40
CA GLN A 44 -3.13 -4.89 25.95
C GLN A 44 -4.65 -5.08 25.79
N LEU A 45 -5.43 -4.58 26.75
CA LEU A 45 -6.90 -4.57 26.69
C LEU A 45 -7.40 -3.78 25.49
N MET A 46 -6.81 -2.61 25.23
CA MET A 46 -7.15 -1.76 24.09
C MET A 46 -6.84 -2.46 22.76
N TRP A 47 -5.67 -3.11 22.64
CA TRP A 47 -5.26 -3.84 21.44
C TRP A 47 -6.15 -5.05 21.14
N TRP A 48 -6.53 -5.83 22.17
CA TRP A 48 -7.46 -6.95 22.00
C TRP A 48 -8.83 -6.50 21.54
N LYS A 49 -9.36 -5.41 22.09
CA LYS A 49 -10.63 -4.83 21.66
C LYS A 49 -10.53 -4.28 20.23
N PHE A 50 -9.44 -3.62 19.88
CA PHE A 50 -9.17 -3.10 18.55
C PHE A 50 -9.10 -4.22 17.48
N ARG A 51 -8.41 -5.33 17.79
CA ARG A 51 -8.29 -6.49 16.88
C ARG A 51 -9.62 -7.21 16.61
N LYS A 52 -10.63 -7.07 17.47
CA LYS A 52 -11.97 -7.65 17.21
C LYS A 52 -12.72 -6.90 16.09
N HIS A 53 -12.39 -5.64 15.82
CA HIS A 53 -13.07 -4.85 14.79
C HIS A 53 -12.35 -4.93 13.44
N ARG A 54 -12.95 -5.65 12.48
CA ARG A 54 -12.39 -5.81 11.12
C ARG A 54 -12.12 -4.48 10.41
N MET A 55 -13.05 -3.52 10.51
CA MET A 55 -12.88 -2.19 9.89
C MET A 55 -11.70 -1.42 10.50
N ALA A 56 -11.54 -1.48 11.83
CA ALA A 56 -10.44 -0.81 12.52
C ALA A 56 -9.07 -1.39 12.10
N MET A 57 -9.00 -2.71 11.90
CA MET A 57 -7.80 -3.38 11.39
C MET A 57 -7.47 -2.99 9.95
N VAL A 58 -8.49 -2.88 9.07
CA VAL A 58 -8.28 -2.42 7.68
C VAL A 58 -7.72 -0.99 7.66
N SER A 59 -8.31 -0.09 8.45
CA SER A 59 -7.81 1.29 8.57
C SER A 59 -6.38 1.33 9.12
N ALA A 60 -6.06 0.51 10.12
CA ALA A 60 -4.70 0.42 10.64
C ALA A 60 -3.69 -0.04 9.56
N VAL A 61 -4.06 -1.04 8.74
CA VAL A 61 -3.21 -1.50 7.64
C VAL A 61 -2.98 -0.39 6.61
N ILE A 62 -4.02 0.34 6.22
CA ILE A 62 -3.90 1.46 5.28
C ILE A 62 -2.97 2.54 5.83
N ILE A 63 -3.14 2.90 7.11
CA ILE A 63 -2.29 3.90 7.78
C ILE A 63 -0.83 3.44 7.78
N VAL A 64 -0.57 2.19 8.16
CA VAL A 64 0.79 1.63 8.14
C VAL A 64 1.40 1.67 6.75
N LEU A 65 0.63 1.31 5.70
CA LEU A 65 1.11 1.38 4.32
C LEU A 65 1.45 2.82 3.90
N LEU A 66 0.63 3.80 4.25
CA LEU A 66 0.91 5.21 3.96
C LEU A 66 2.18 5.69 4.66
N TYR A 67 2.37 5.32 5.93
CA TYR A 67 3.61 5.65 6.65
C TYR A 67 4.83 4.96 6.06
N LEU A 68 4.71 3.72 5.59
CA LEU A 68 5.80 3.05 4.89
C LEU A 68 6.16 3.79 3.60
N VAL A 69 5.18 4.19 2.79
CA VAL A 69 5.44 4.98 1.58
C VAL A 69 6.12 6.31 1.93
N ALA A 70 5.70 6.98 3.01
CA ALA A 70 6.32 8.23 3.45
C ALA A 70 7.76 8.04 3.95
N VAL A 71 8.04 6.98 4.72
CA VAL A 71 9.39 6.67 5.23
C VAL A 71 10.33 6.24 4.11
N PHE A 72 9.81 5.58 3.08
CA PHE A 72 10.55 5.17 1.90
C PHE A 72 10.31 6.10 0.71
N ALA A 73 9.91 7.36 0.94
CA ALA A 73 9.57 8.29 -0.13
C ALA A 73 10.72 8.51 -1.11
N GLU A 74 11.95 8.58 -0.61
CA GLU A 74 13.17 8.73 -1.42
C GLU A 74 13.41 7.52 -2.34
N PHE A 75 13.06 6.31 -1.88
CA PHE A 75 13.13 5.09 -2.69
C PHE A 75 11.97 4.99 -3.70
N VAL A 76 10.78 5.47 -3.32
CA VAL A 76 9.57 5.40 -4.15
C VAL A 76 9.56 6.47 -5.23
N ALA A 77 10.10 7.66 -4.96
CA ALA A 77 10.22 8.74 -5.92
C ALA A 77 11.33 8.39 -6.93
N PRO A 78 11.04 8.41 -8.24
CA PRO A 78 12.04 8.12 -9.26
C PRO A 78 13.06 9.25 -9.45
N TYR A 79 12.71 10.48 -9.03
CA TYR A 79 13.53 11.68 -9.20
C TYR A 79 13.58 12.50 -7.92
N ASN A 80 14.72 13.15 -7.71
CA ASN A 80 14.91 14.09 -6.60
C ASN A 80 14.10 15.38 -6.85
N PRO A 81 13.45 15.96 -5.82
CA PRO A 81 12.68 17.21 -5.95
C PRO A 81 13.56 18.45 -6.15
N ASP A 82 14.79 18.41 -5.63
CA ASP A 82 15.84 19.40 -5.88
C ASP A 82 17.03 18.70 -6.57
N PRO A 83 16.85 18.31 -7.85
CA PRO A 83 17.87 17.57 -8.57
C PRO A 83 19.08 18.46 -8.82
N HIS A 84 20.26 17.84 -8.85
CA HIS A 84 21.45 18.55 -9.29
C HIS A 84 21.27 19.01 -10.75
N PRO A 85 21.96 20.07 -11.21
CA PRO A 85 21.81 20.58 -12.57
C PRO A 85 22.06 19.54 -13.68
N SER A 86 22.82 18.50 -13.37
CA SER A 86 23.10 17.35 -14.25
C SER A 86 21.94 16.35 -14.35
N GLU A 87 21.01 16.35 -13.41
CA GLU A 87 19.86 15.44 -13.32
C GLU A 87 18.56 16.12 -13.75
N LEU A 88 18.58 17.44 -13.95
CA LEU A 88 17.45 18.17 -14.51
C LEU A 88 17.21 17.70 -15.95
N PHE A 89 15.95 17.42 -16.27
CA PHE A 89 15.51 17.12 -17.62
C PHE A 89 15.43 18.40 -18.47
N VAL A 90 16.50 19.19 -18.53
CA VAL A 90 16.55 20.50 -19.19
C VAL A 90 16.16 20.39 -20.68
N SER A 91 16.43 19.25 -21.29
CA SER A 91 16.01 18.90 -22.65
C SER A 91 14.48 18.67 -22.74
N TYR A 92 13.84 18.13 -21.70
CA TYR A 92 12.41 17.78 -21.70
C TYR A 92 11.50 18.81 -21.00
N LYS A 93 11.87 20.09 -20.95
CA LYS A 93 11.02 21.15 -20.39
C LYS A 93 9.65 21.20 -21.05
N LEU A 94 8.57 21.21 -20.25
CA LEU A 94 7.20 21.17 -20.75
C LEU A 94 6.89 19.92 -21.60
N ALA A 95 7.59 18.81 -21.35
CA ALA A 95 7.25 17.54 -21.97
C ALA A 95 5.87 17.06 -21.48
N PRO A 96 5.04 16.51 -22.38
CA PRO A 96 3.74 15.95 -22.00
C PRO A 96 3.90 14.69 -21.13
N PRO A 97 2.82 14.24 -20.46
CA PRO A 97 2.79 12.94 -19.80
C PRO A 97 3.23 11.81 -20.74
N SER A 98 4.15 10.98 -20.27
CA SER A 98 4.66 9.81 -20.98
C SER A 98 3.57 8.76 -21.07
N ARG A 99 3.22 8.34 -22.28
CA ARG A 99 2.22 7.31 -22.51
C ARG A 99 2.82 5.93 -22.25
N VAL A 100 2.14 5.15 -21.41
CA VAL A 100 2.50 3.76 -21.16
C VAL A 100 1.82 2.86 -22.17
N HIS A 101 2.62 2.12 -22.94
CA HIS A 101 2.17 1.17 -23.93
C HIS A 101 2.34 -0.26 -23.39
N PHE A 102 1.38 -1.11 -23.71
CA PHE A 102 1.42 -2.56 -23.45
C PHE A 102 1.52 -3.36 -24.74
N ILE A 103 1.19 -2.73 -25.87
CA ILE A 103 1.13 -3.34 -27.18
C ILE A 103 2.00 -2.49 -28.09
N ASP A 104 2.86 -3.19 -28.82
CA ASP A 104 3.74 -2.62 -29.83
C ASP A 104 2.98 -2.13 -31.08
N GLU A 105 3.60 -1.31 -31.94
CA GLU A 105 3.05 -0.98 -33.27
C GLU A 105 2.74 -2.23 -34.10
N GLU A 106 3.52 -3.30 -33.89
CA GLU A 106 3.36 -4.60 -34.54
C GLU A 106 2.23 -5.45 -33.93
N GLY A 107 1.56 -5.00 -32.86
CA GLY A 107 0.49 -5.72 -32.18
C GLY A 107 0.96 -6.75 -31.15
N ASN A 108 2.27 -6.81 -30.86
CA ASN A 108 2.83 -7.74 -29.89
C ASN A 108 2.60 -7.23 -28.46
N PHE A 109 2.04 -8.07 -27.58
CA PHE A 109 1.89 -7.74 -26.15
C PHE A 109 3.23 -7.89 -25.44
N GLN A 110 3.64 -6.83 -24.75
CA GLN A 110 4.89 -6.76 -24.01
C GLN A 110 4.66 -6.21 -22.60
N ARG A 111 5.72 -6.22 -21.79
CA ARG A 111 5.73 -5.54 -20.50
C ARG A 111 5.48 -4.04 -20.71
N PRO A 112 4.93 -3.30 -19.72
CA PRO A 112 4.72 -1.86 -19.85
C PRO A 112 5.99 -1.14 -20.33
N PHE A 113 5.88 -0.34 -21.37
CA PHE A 113 7.00 0.37 -21.97
C PHE A 113 6.58 1.77 -22.42
N VAL A 114 7.56 2.65 -22.62
CA VAL A 114 7.37 3.97 -23.23
C VAL A 114 8.25 4.08 -24.47
N TYR A 115 7.79 4.85 -25.45
CA TYR A 115 8.60 5.17 -26.61
C TYR A 115 9.59 6.29 -26.29
N LYS A 116 10.65 6.37 -27.11
CA LYS A 116 11.57 7.50 -27.06
C LYS A 116 10.82 8.79 -27.42
N ILE A 117 11.08 9.85 -26.68
CA ILE A 117 10.52 11.17 -26.97
C ILE A 117 11.53 11.92 -27.85
N SER A 118 11.17 12.14 -29.11
CA SER A 118 11.86 13.06 -30.01
C SER A 118 11.44 14.49 -29.71
N GLN A 119 12.42 15.39 -29.70
CA GLN A 119 12.21 16.81 -29.49
C GLN A 119 12.62 17.56 -30.75
N GLU A 120 11.64 18.22 -31.37
CA GLU A 120 11.88 19.14 -32.47
C GLU A 120 11.61 20.56 -32.02
N ARG A 121 12.32 21.52 -32.62
CA ARG A 121 12.09 22.94 -32.38
C ARG A 121 11.50 23.56 -33.63
N ASP A 122 10.31 24.13 -33.48
CA ASP A 122 9.68 24.88 -34.56
C ASP A 122 10.58 26.07 -34.95
N PRO A 123 10.98 26.20 -36.22
CA PRO A 123 11.90 27.25 -36.66
C PRO A 123 11.29 28.65 -36.59
N GLU A 124 9.96 28.79 -36.67
CA GLU A 124 9.27 30.08 -36.65
C GLU A 124 8.87 30.48 -35.22
N THR A 125 8.27 29.55 -34.48
CA THR A 125 7.75 29.84 -33.13
C THR A 125 8.75 29.57 -32.03
N LEU A 126 9.86 28.87 -32.34
CA LEU A 126 10.88 28.40 -31.40
C LEU A 126 10.34 27.50 -30.28
N ARG A 127 9.08 27.05 -30.40
CA ARG A 127 8.43 26.14 -29.46
C ARG A 127 9.03 24.74 -29.61
N ARG A 128 9.10 24.03 -28.49
CA ARG A 128 9.48 22.61 -28.46
C ARG A 128 8.25 21.77 -28.78
N ILE A 129 8.36 20.93 -29.79
CA ILE A 129 7.35 19.96 -30.19
C ILE A 129 7.91 18.60 -29.79
N TYR A 130 7.12 17.86 -29.01
CA TYR A 130 7.46 16.51 -28.57
C TYR A 130 6.67 15.51 -29.40
N ALA A 131 7.37 14.54 -29.99
CA ALA A 131 6.79 13.45 -30.74
C ALA A 131 7.36 12.12 -30.23
N GLU A 132 6.55 11.09 -30.22
CA GLU A 132 7.01 9.74 -29.89
C GLU A 132 7.73 9.16 -31.11
N ASP A 133 8.97 8.69 -30.91
CA ASP A 133 9.74 7.95 -31.89
C ASP A 133 9.56 6.45 -31.62
N THR A 134 8.85 5.77 -32.52
CA THR A 134 8.49 4.36 -32.37
C THR A 134 9.65 3.41 -32.69
N SER A 135 10.78 3.93 -33.17
CA SER A 135 12.00 3.16 -33.44
C SER A 135 12.65 2.63 -32.16
N GLU A 136 12.50 3.31 -31.03
CA GLU A 136 13.17 2.96 -29.77
C GLU A 136 12.16 2.83 -28.62
N LYS A 137 12.25 1.72 -27.88
CA LYS A 137 11.33 1.36 -26.80
C LYS A 137 12.08 1.19 -25.49
N TYR A 138 11.58 1.83 -24.44
CA TYR A 138 12.15 1.76 -23.10
C TYR A 138 11.17 1.05 -22.16
N PRO A 139 11.48 -0.19 -21.73
CA PRO A 139 10.62 -0.92 -20.80
C PRO A 139 10.66 -0.29 -19.41
N ILE A 140 9.50 -0.20 -18.76
CA ILE A 140 9.39 0.22 -17.36
C ILE A 140 9.82 -0.95 -16.48
N ARG A 141 10.85 -0.73 -15.67
CA ARG A 141 11.43 -1.74 -14.78
C ARG A 141 11.26 -1.32 -13.33
N PHE A 142 11.14 -2.31 -12.45
CA PHE A 142 11.19 -2.08 -11.01
C PHE A 142 12.62 -2.21 -10.50
N PHE A 143 12.95 -1.51 -9.40
CA PHE A 143 14.26 -1.55 -8.74
C PHE A 143 15.42 -1.15 -9.68
N VAL A 144 15.24 -0.06 -10.42
CA VAL A 144 16.27 0.47 -11.33
C VAL A 144 17.31 1.29 -10.59
N ASN A 145 18.51 1.38 -11.15
CA ASN A 145 19.51 2.33 -10.69
C ASN A 145 19.25 3.68 -11.38
N GLY A 146 19.04 4.72 -10.59
CA GLY A 146 18.81 6.08 -11.05
C GLY A 146 19.78 7.06 -10.37
N PRO A 147 19.39 8.34 -10.28
CA PRO A 147 20.13 9.36 -9.54
C PRO A 147 20.46 8.93 -8.10
N GLU A 148 21.60 9.38 -7.58
CA GLU A 148 21.94 9.11 -6.19
C GLU A 148 21.08 9.98 -5.26
N TYR A 149 20.64 9.41 -4.16
CA TYR A 149 19.89 10.10 -3.10
C TYR A 149 20.39 9.63 -1.73
N GLU A 150 20.20 10.46 -0.71
CA GLU A 150 20.57 10.09 0.65
C GLU A 150 19.37 9.47 1.37
N MET A 151 19.44 8.16 1.66
CA MET A 151 18.39 7.49 2.42
C MET A 151 18.38 8.00 3.86
N TRP A 152 17.31 8.70 4.25
CA TRP A 152 17.15 9.34 5.57
C TRP A 152 18.28 10.32 5.95
N GLY A 153 19.06 10.79 4.97
CA GLY A 153 20.28 11.57 5.23
C GLY A 153 21.42 10.77 5.90
N LEU A 154 21.36 9.43 5.88
CA LEU A 154 22.32 8.57 6.59
C LEU A 154 23.29 7.84 5.66
N PHE A 155 22.83 7.37 4.50
CA PHE A 155 23.69 6.69 3.53
C PHE A 155 23.22 6.93 2.09
N PRO A 156 24.16 7.02 1.14
CA PRO A 156 23.81 7.11 -0.26
C PRO A 156 23.14 5.83 -0.76
N ALA A 157 22.10 6.00 -1.56
CA ALA A 157 21.40 4.95 -2.28
C ALA A 157 21.08 5.43 -3.70
N GLN A 158 20.95 4.48 -4.62
CA GLN A 158 20.72 4.77 -6.05
C GLN A 158 19.55 3.96 -6.62
N LYS A 159 18.90 3.13 -5.79
CA LYS A 159 17.83 2.23 -6.24
C LYS A 159 16.51 2.94 -6.12
N HIS A 160 15.75 2.99 -7.20
CA HIS A 160 14.39 3.52 -7.21
C HIS A 160 13.37 2.42 -7.48
N LEU A 161 12.17 2.56 -6.93
CA LEU A 161 11.10 1.57 -7.05
C LEU A 161 10.78 1.27 -8.52
N PHE A 162 10.69 2.29 -9.36
CA PHE A 162 10.43 2.14 -10.79
C PHE A 162 11.15 3.21 -11.60
N GLY A 163 11.42 2.92 -12.86
CA GLY A 163 11.97 3.87 -13.81
C GLY A 163 12.31 3.19 -15.14
N LEU A 164 13.00 3.91 -16.00
CA LEU A 164 13.49 3.37 -17.26
C LEU A 164 14.83 2.66 -17.06
N GLY A 165 15.09 1.66 -17.90
CA GLY A 165 16.39 0.97 -17.88
C GLY A 165 17.54 1.88 -18.35
N PRO A 166 18.80 1.46 -18.18
CA PRO A 166 19.98 2.21 -18.62
C PRO A 166 19.97 2.50 -20.14
N GLU A 167 19.22 1.71 -20.91
CA GLU A 167 18.96 1.96 -22.32
C GLU A 167 18.31 3.33 -22.63
N ALA A 168 17.56 3.93 -21.68
CA ALA A 168 16.87 5.20 -21.88
C ALA A 168 17.77 6.44 -21.80
N GLY A 169 19.02 6.28 -21.34
CA GLY A 169 19.99 7.37 -21.23
C GLY A 169 19.46 8.54 -20.39
N GLU A 170 19.27 9.69 -21.04
CA GLU A 170 18.80 10.94 -20.41
C GLU A 170 17.28 11.05 -20.31
N GLN A 171 16.52 10.14 -20.94
CA GLN A 171 15.06 10.19 -20.91
C GLN A 171 14.54 9.66 -19.57
N GLY A 172 13.75 10.49 -18.90
CA GLY A 172 12.93 10.07 -17.76
C GLY A 172 11.60 9.46 -18.20
N PHE A 173 11.01 8.67 -17.32
CA PHE A 173 9.58 8.38 -17.31
C PHE A 173 8.82 9.50 -16.58
N PHE A 174 7.98 10.25 -17.30
CA PHE A 174 7.20 11.36 -16.74
C PHE A 174 5.73 10.97 -16.65
N LEU A 175 5.21 10.69 -15.46
CA LEU A 175 3.84 10.20 -15.34
C LEU A 175 2.82 11.32 -15.60
N LEU A 176 3.10 12.54 -15.13
CA LEU A 176 2.25 13.72 -15.28
C LEU A 176 2.86 14.80 -16.20
N GLY A 177 4.05 14.53 -16.74
CA GLY A 177 4.79 15.45 -17.59
C GLY A 177 5.76 16.32 -16.78
N VAL A 178 6.41 17.24 -17.47
CA VAL A 178 7.49 18.06 -16.91
C VAL A 178 7.06 19.52 -16.86
N ASP A 179 7.39 20.23 -15.77
CA ASP A 179 7.12 21.66 -15.61
C ASP A 179 8.12 22.56 -16.39
N GLU A 180 7.95 23.89 -16.29
CA GLU A 180 8.89 24.87 -16.87
C GLU A 180 10.30 24.79 -16.25
N GLY A 181 10.36 24.36 -14.99
CA GLY A 181 11.56 24.15 -14.19
C GLY A 181 12.33 22.88 -14.56
N ALA A 182 11.83 22.06 -15.49
CA ALA A 182 12.36 20.74 -15.83
C ALA A 182 12.20 19.68 -14.71
N ARG A 183 11.21 19.85 -13.83
CA ARG A 183 10.84 18.91 -12.76
C ARG A 183 9.62 18.09 -13.21
N ASP A 184 9.60 16.82 -12.83
CA ASP A 184 8.43 15.95 -13.02
C ASP A 184 7.27 16.43 -12.11
N LEU A 185 6.03 16.30 -12.59
CA LEU A 185 4.80 16.72 -11.90
C LEU A 185 4.14 15.59 -11.09
#